data_AF-A0ABD5JQ23-F1
#
_entry.id   AF-A0ABD5JQ23-F1
#
_cell.length_a   1.000
_cell.length_b   1.000
_cell.length_c   1.000
_cell.angle_alpha   90.00
_cell.angle_beta   90.00
_cell.angle_gamma   90.00
#
_symmetry.space_group_name_H-M   'P 1'
#
loop_
_entity.id
_entity.type
_entity.pdbx_description
1 polymer ?
#
loop_
_entity_poly.entity_id
_entity_poly.type
_entity_poly.pdbx_seq_one_letter_code
_entity_poly.pdbx_strand_id
1 'polypeptide(L)'
;MTFFSSDDGIDGLWLGTHGANGAWRYARSVDPTLEDIEAARATGAWDLCVEACAKALYAILVCHCSLDGMQGVPEREHLHALIASSGHPVAAALRALPLSYRATEADAERAHAAVDEQDAVLRARLPFELPVIRQAGRHAATVRVTAQIGRFRSARGLGALDWDRSGL
;
A
#
# COMPACT_ATOMS: atom_id res chain seq x y z
N MET A 1 -13.84 17.94 8.45
CA MET A 1 -14.11 16.78 9.34
C MET A 1 -15.37 16.11 8.81
N THR A 2 -15.20 15.21 7.87
CA THR A 2 -16.30 14.52 7.18
C THR A 2 -16.66 13.30 8.01
N PHE A 3 -17.87 13.25 8.54
CA PHE A 3 -18.39 12.09 9.26
C PHE A 3 -18.89 11.07 8.22
N PHE A 4 -18.29 9.88 8.20
CA PHE A 4 -18.74 8.78 7.36
C PHE A 4 -20.14 8.31 7.81
N SER A 5 -21.07 8.20 6.87
CA SER A 5 -22.43 7.70 7.11
C SER A 5 -22.41 6.18 7.27
N SER A 6 -23.29 5.63 8.12
CA SER A 6 -23.44 4.18 8.34
C SER A 6 -23.86 3.40 7.09
N ASP A 7 -24.30 4.07 6.03
CA ASP A 7 -24.81 3.46 4.80
C ASP A 7 -23.71 2.98 3.84
N ASP A 8 -22.44 3.36 4.04
CA ASP A 8 -21.32 2.93 3.18
C ASP A 8 -20.66 1.61 3.62
N GLY A 9 -21.17 0.96 4.68
CA GLY A 9 -20.53 -0.23 5.28
C GLY A 9 -19.23 0.08 6.05
N ILE A 10 -18.88 1.37 6.18
CA ILE A 10 -17.74 1.87 6.94
C ILE A 10 -18.22 2.20 8.36
N ASP A 11 -18.22 1.20 9.24
CA ASP A 11 -18.52 1.38 10.65
C ASP A 11 -17.23 1.38 11.52
N GLY A 12 -17.39 1.60 12.82
CA GLY A 12 -16.25 1.60 13.75
C GLY A 12 -15.52 0.25 13.83
N LEU A 13 -16.18 -0.86 13.49
CA LEU A 13 -15.60 -2.20 13.44
C LEU A 13 -14.76 -2.37 12.17
N TRP A 14 -15.28 -1.98 11.01
CA TRP A 14 -14.55 -1.94 9.74
C TRP A 14 -13.31 -1.05 9.84
N LEU A 15 -13.46 0.16 10.41
CA LEU A 15 -12.33 1.06 10.61
C LEU A 15 -11.27 0.45 11.53
N GLY A 16 -11.71 -0.15 12.63
CA GLY A 16 -10.83 -0.79 13.62
C GLY A 16 -10.10 -2.02 13.09
N THR A 17 -10.63 -2.68 12.05
CA THR A 17 -10.10 -3.94 11.50
C THR A 17 -9.44 -3.73 10.12
N HIS A 18 -10.23 -3.46 9.09
CA HIS A 18 -9.82 -3.38 7.70
C HIS A 18 -9.15 -2.04 7.37
N GLY A 19 -9.79 -0.94 7.78
CA GLY A 19 -9.30 0.41 7.54
C GLY A 19 -7.93 0.65 8.16
N ALA A 20 -7.75 0.30 9.44
CA ALA A 20 -6.47 0.40 10.14
C ALA A 20 -5.38 -0.48 9.52
N ASN A 21 -5.71 -1.70 9.09
CA ASN A 21 -4.77 -2.61 8.42
C ASN A 21 -4.30 -2.05 7.08
N GLY A 22 -5.25 -1.62 6.23
CA GLY A 22 -4.94 -1.03 4.92
C GLY A 22 -4.08 0.22 5.08
N ALA A 23 -4.48 1.12 5.97
CA ALA A 23 -3.73 2.35 6.21
C ALA A 23 -2.32 2.10 6.75
N TRP A 24 -2.13 1.11 7.63
CA TRP A 24 -0.79 0.72 8.08
C TRP A 24 0.07 0.16 6.95
N ARG A 25 -0.51 -0.70 6.10
CA ARG A 25 0.21 -1.28 4.95
C ARG A 25 0.63 -0.24 3.94
N TYR A 26 -0.27 0.69 3.63
CA TYR A 26 0.05 1.82 2.79
C TYR A 26 1.33 2.50 3.27
N ALA A 27 1.36 2.90 4.54
CA ALA A 27 2.46 3.69 5.05
C ALA A 27 3.78 2.90 5.26
N ARG A 28 3.70 1.58 5.36
CA ARG A 28 4.87 0.70 5.53
C ARG A 28 5.44 0.17 4.23
N SER A 29 4.61 0.02 3.21
CA SER A 29 4.96 -0.74 2.00
C SER A 29 4.72 0.03 0.71
N VAL A 30 3.75 0.95 0.65
CA VAL A 30 3.50 1.79 -0.53
C VAL A 30 4.35 3.05 -0.45
N ASP A 31 4.18 3.85 0.61
CA ASP A 31 4.87 5.15 0.79
C ASP A 31 6.39 5.06 0.58
N PRO A 32 7.12 4.06 1.14
CA PRO A 32 8.57 3.97 0.93
C PRO A 32 8.95 3.56 -0.50
N THR A 33 8.12 2.74 -1.16
CA THR A 33 8.40 2.35 -2.55
C THR A 33 8.21 3.50 -3.52
N LEU A 34 7.35 4.48 -3.21
CA LEU A 34 7.24 5.72 -3.98
C LEU A 34 8.53 6.55 -3.89
N GLU A 35 9.13 6.63 -2.69
CA GLU A 35 10.44 7.29 -2.51
C GLU A 35 11.56 6.56 -3.28
N ASP A 36 11.56 5.22 -3.29
CA ASP A 36 12.52 4.42 -4.05
C ASP A 36 12.39 4.65 -5.57
N ILE A 37 11.16 4.82 -6.09
CA ILE A 37 10.92 5.15 -7.51
C ILE A 37 11.54 6.51 -7.83
N GLU A 38 11.24 7.54 -7.03
CA GLU A 38 11.77 8.89 -7.27
C GLU A 38 13.31 8.94 -7.18
N ALA A 39 13.91 8.19 -6.25
CA ALA A 39 15.36 8.06 -6.14
C ALA A 39 15.99 7.37 -7.37
N ALA A 40 15.37 6.31 -7.88
CA ALA A 40 15.81 5.63 -9.10
C ALA A 40 15.68 6.53 -10.33
N ARG A 41 14.58 7.28 -10.44
CA ARG A 41 14.36 8.26 -11.53
C ARG A 41 15.40 9.36 -11.51
N ALA A 42 15.66 9.95 -10.35
CA ALA A 42 16.62 11.03 -10.20
C ALA A 42 18.07 10.64 -10.57
N THR A 43 18.40 9.35 -10.53
CA THR A 43 19.74 8.82 -10.84
C THR A 43 19.86 8.22 -12.24
N GLY A 44 18.78 8.20 -13.03
CA GLY A 44 18.76 7.60 -14.36
C GLY A 44 18.83 6.07 -14.37
N ALA A 45 18.55 5.43 -13.23
CA ALA A 45 18.53 3.97 -13.10
C ALA A 45 17.15 3.44 -13.52
N TRP A 46 16.88 3.46 -14.83
CA TRP A 46 15.56 3.17 -15.40
C TRP A 46 15.08 1.73 -15.15
N ASP A 47 16.00 0.76 -15.17
CA ASP A 47 15.73 -0.62 -14.79
C ASP A 47 15.27 -0.74 -13.33
N LEU A 48 16.00 -0.10 -12.41
CA LEU A 48 15.62 -0.05 -11.00
C LEU A 48 14.30 0.69 -10.78
N CYS A 49 14.03 1.74 -11.55
CA CYS A 49 12.76 2.44 -11.51
C CYS A 49 11.60 1.51 -11.87
N VAL A 50 11.71 0.72 -12.94
CA VAL A 50 10.67 -0.25 -13.32
C VAL A 50 10.49 -1.33 -12.25
N GLU A 51 11.57 -1.82 -11.63
CA GLU A 51 11.48 -2.78 -10.51
C GLU A 51 10.80 -2.18 -9.28
N ALA A 52 11.13 -0.94 -8.94
CA ALA A 52 10.50 -0.21 -7.85
C ALA A 52 9.00 0.01 -8.12
N CYS A 53 8.63 0.33 -9.37
CA CYS A 53 7.22 0.43 -9.80
C CYS A 53 6.47 -0.89 -9.64
N ALA A 54 7.08 -2.02 -10.02
CA ALA A 54 6.50 -3.33 -9.78
C ALA A 54 6.24 -3.56 -8.29
N LYS A 55 7.25 -3.32 -7.43
CA LYS A 55 7.10 -3.44 -5.96
C LYS A 55 5.98 -2.55 -5.41
N ALA A 56 5.87 -1.31 -5.88
CA ALA A 56 4.81 -0.39 -5.48
C ALA A 56 3.43 -0.92 -5.85
N LEU A 57 3.22 -1.38 -7.09
CA LEU A 57 1.93 -1.94 -7.50
C LEU A 57 1.60 -3.24 -6.75
N TYR A 58 2.59 -4.08 -6.43
CA TYR A 58 2.41 -5.23 -5.53
C TYR A 58 1.90 -4.79 -4.16
N ALA A 59 2.54 -3.79 -3.55
CA ALA A 59 2.14 -3.25 -2.25
C ALA A 59 0.73 -2.63 -2.29
N ILE A 60 0.41 -1.89 -3.36
CA ILE A 60 -0.91 -1.29 -3.60
C ILE A 60 -1.99 -2.38 -3.68
N LEU A 61 -1.76 -3.45 -4.45
CA LEU A 61 -2.70 -4.56 -4.57
C LEU A 61 -2.97 -5.22 -3.20
N VAL A 62 -1.90 -5.49 -2.44
CA VAL A 62 -2.01 -6.07 -1.10
C VAL A 62 -2.75 -5.14 -0.13
N CYS A 63 -2.60 -3.82 -0.30
CA CYS A 63 -3.34 -2.82 0.47
C CYS A 63 -4.84 -2.85 0.15
N HIS A 64 -5.21 -2.94 -1.13
CA HIS A 64 -6.61 -3.14 -1.54
C HIS A 64 -7.20 -4.40 -0.91
N CYS A 65 -6.50 -5.53 -0.99
CA CYS A 65 -6.97 -6.77 -0.37
C CYS A 65 -7.19 -6.63 1.14
N SER A 66 -6.35 -5.85 1.84
CA SER A 66 -6.56 -5.57 3.27
C SER A 66 -7.78 -4.68 3.55
N LEU A 67 -8.02 -3.68 2.71
CA LEU A 67 -9.22 -2.84 2.79
C LEU A 67 -10.49 -3.66 2.49
N ASP A 68 -10.38 -4.66 1.61
CA ASP A 68 -11.45 -5.61 1.28
C ASP A 68 -11.60 -6.74 2.32
N GLY A 69 -10.71 -6.78 3.30
CA GLY A 69 -10.87 -7.57 4.51
C GLY A 69 -9.99 -8.81 4.67
N MET A 70 -9.04 -8.99 3.75
CA MET A 70 -7.99 -10.00 3.88
C MET A 70 -7.17 -9.77 5.15
N GLN A 71 -7.08 -10.81 5.97
CA GLN A 71 -6.22 -10.85 7.16
C GLN A 71 -4.84 -11.38 6.77
N GLY A 72 -3.77 -10.78 7.31
CA GLY A 72 -2.40 -11.24 7.03
C GLY A 72 -1.92 -10.93 5.60
N VAL A 73 -0.64 -11.19 5.34
CA VAL A 73 -0.01 -10.98 4.03
C VAL A 73 -0.18 -12.28 3.23
N PRO A 74 -0.66 -12.23 1.98
CA PRO A 74 -0.78 -13.42 1.16
C PRO A 74 0.62 -13.98 0.89
N GLU A 75 0.75 -15.30 0.92
CA GLU A 75 1.98 -15.96 0.48
C GLU A 75 2.28 -15.57 -0.97
N ARG A 76 3.57 -15.61 -1.34
CA ARG A 76 4.04 -15.10 -2.63
C ARG A 76 3.34 -15.79 -3.80
N GLU A 77 3.15 -17.10 -3.71
CA GLU A 77 2.52 -17.93 -4.72
C GLU A 77 1.04 -17.57 -4.89
N HIS A 78 0.33 -17.32 -3.79
CA HIS A 78 -1.06 -16.86 -3.80
C HIS A 78 -1.17 -15.47 -4.42
N LEU A 79 -0.22 -14.58 -4.15
CA LEU A 79 -0.21 -13.24 -4.73
C LEU A 79 0.06 -13.28 -6.24
N HIS A 80 0.98 -14.13 -6.71
CA HIS A 80 1.18 -14.34 -8.15
C HIS A 80 -0.06 -14.93 -8.83
N ALA A 81 -0.72 -15.91 -8.21
CA ALA A 81 -1.96 -16.48 -8.73
C ALA A 81 -3.07 -15.43 -8.79
N LEU A 82 -3.21 -14.59 -7.76
CA LEU A 82 -4.13 -13.47 -7.73
C LEU A 82 -3.83 -12.48 -8.87
N ILE A 83 -2.58 -12.10 -9.06
CA ILE A 83 -2.18 -11.19 -10.15
C ILE A 83 -2.44 -11.81 -11.51
N ALA A 84 -2.26 -13.12 -11.69
CA ALA A 84 -2.51 -13.76 -12.98
C ALA A 84 -4.01 -13.86 -13.30
N SER A 85 -4.86 -14.07 -12.29
CA SER A 85 -6.28 -14.41 -12.47
C SER A 85 -7.27 -13.27 -12.20
N SER A 86 -6.84 -12.21 -11.51
CA SER A 86 -7.74 -11.13 -11.08
C SER A 86 -8.04 -10.12 -12.19
N GLY A 87 -9.30 -9.66 -12.23
CA GLY A 87 -9.75 -8.51 -13.00
C GLY A 87 -9.48 -7.15 -12.35
N HIS A 88 -8.82 -7.11 -11.18
CA HIS A 88 -8.53 -5.87 -10.47
C HIS A 88 -7.62 -4.94 -11.30
N PRO A 89 -7.88 -3.63 -11.39
CA PRO A 89 -7.08 -2.69 -12.19
C PRO A 89 -5.58 -2.73 -11.88
N VAL A 90 -5.20 -2.76 -10.60
CA VAL A 90 -3.79 -2.89 -10.18
C VAL A 90 -3.13 -4.18 -10.69
N ALA A 91 -3.86 -5.30 -10.72
CA ALA A 91 -3.34 -6.56 -11.28
C ALA A 91 -3.14 -6.45 -12.79
N ALA A 92 -4.04 -5.74 -13.50
CA ALA A 92 -3.86 -5.45 -14.91
C ALA A 92 -2.64 -4.54 -15.16
N ALA A 93 -2.44 -3.49 -14.34
CA ALA A 93 -1.28 -2.62 -14.40
C ALA A 93 0.04 -3.39 -14.19
N LEU A 94 0.09 -4.28 -13.18
CA LEU A 94 1.24 -5.16 -12.94
C LEU A 94 1.60 -6.03 -14.14
N ARG A 95 0.59 -6.64 -14.79
CA ARG A 95 0.80 -7.48 -15.98
C ARG A 95 1.24 -6.68 -17.21
N ALA A 96 0.88 -5.39 -17.26
CA ALA A 96 1.20 -4.49 -18.37
C ALA A 96 2.55 -3.78 -18.21
N LEU A 97 3.22 -3.92 -17.07
CA LEU A 97 4.53 -3.31 -16.85
C LEU A 97 5.56 -3.80 -17.88
N PRO A 98 6.46 -2.90 -18.34
CA PRO A 98 7.60 -3.31 -19.14
C PRO A 98 8.54 -4.22 -18.33
N LEU A 99 9.34 -5.03 -19.03
CA LEU A 99 10.42 -5.77 -18.39
C LEU A 99 11.48 -4.79 -17.88
N SER A 100 11.96 -4.97 -16.65
CA SER A 100 13.00 -4.10 -16.07
C SER A 100 14.33 -4.21 -16.80
N TYR A 101 14.65 -5.40 -17.32
CA TYR A 101 15.92 -5.63 -18.01
C TYR A 101 16.06 -4.74 -19.25
N ARG A 102 17.04 -3.82 -19.19
CA ARG A 102 17.30 -2.80 -20.24
C ARG A 102 16.12 -1.84 -20.46
N ALA A 103 15.32 -1.59 -19.42
CA ALA A 103 14.28 -0.58 -19.48
C ALA A 103 14.86 0.78 -19.89
N THR A 104 14.12 1.47 -20.74
CA THR A 104 14.42 2.84 -21.17
C THR A 104 13.77 3.84 -20.22
N GLU A 105 14.15 5.11 -20.34
CA GLU A 105 13.46 6.21 -19.65
C GLU A 105 11.94 6.21 -19.96
N ALA A 106 11.55 5.97 -21.21
CA ALA A 106 10.14 5.88 -21.59
C ALA A 106 9.42 4.68 -20.94
N ASP A 107 10.13 3.59 -20.65
CA ASP A 107 9.56 2.46 -19.90
C ASP A 107 9.36 2.82 -18.43
N ALA A 108 10.35 3.46 -17.82
CA ALA A 108 10.29 3.95 -16.45
C ALA A 108 9.15 4.96 -16.24
N GLU A 109 9.01 5.95 -17.13
CA GLU A 109 7.95 6.96 -17.04
C GLU A 109 6.55 6.36 -17.23
N ARG A 110 6.40 5.36 -18.13
CA ARG A 110 5.12 4.64 -18.27
C ARG A 110 4.79 3.80 -17.03
N ALA A 111 5.79 3.13 -16.47
CA ALA A 111 5.61 2.35 -15.25
C ALA A 111 5.25 3.25 -14.06
N HIS A 112 5.90 4.41 -13.95
CA HIS A 112 5.64 5.40 -12.92
C HIS A 112 4.23 5.98 -13.03
N ALA A 113 3.79 6.36 -14.24
CA ALA A 113 2.42 6.85 -14.47
C ALA A 113 1.34 5.82 -14.04
N ALA A 114 1.60 4.52 -14.26
CA ALA A 114 0.71 3.47 -13.79
C ALA A 114 0.67 3.36 -12.26
N VAL A 115 1.80 3.55 -11.58
CA VAL A 115 1.85 3.62 -10.11
C VAL A 115 1.06 4.82 -9.60
N ASP A 116 1.28 6.02 -10.16
CA ASP A 116 0.60 7.25 -9.77
C ASP A 116 -0.93 7.13 -9.87
N GLU A 117 -1.42 6.56 -10.97
CA GLU A 117 -2.85 6.33 -11.18
C GLU A 117 -3.42 5.40 -10.09
N GLN A 118 -2.76 4.27 -9.82
CA GLN A 118 -3.25 3.31 -8.84
C GLN A 118 -3.07 3.79 -7.39
N ASP A 119 -2.02 4.56 -7.10
CA ASP A 119 -1.82 5.20 -5.80
C ASP A 119 -2.93 6.21 -5.52
N ALA A 120 -3.27 7.06 -6.49
CA ALA A 120 -4.38 8.01 -6.36
C ALA A 120 -5.71 7.32 -6.06
N VAL A 121 -6.01 6.20 -6.75
CA VAL A 121 -7.19 5.38 -6.48
C VAL A 121 -7.15 4.77 -5.08
N LEU A 122 -6.01 4.26 -4.64
CA LEU A 122 -5.85 3.69 -3.31
C LEU A 122 -6.01 4.75 -2.21
N ARG A 123 -5.37 5.91 -2.35
CA ARG A 123 -5.48 7.02 -1.39
C ARG A 123 -6.92 7.48 -1.21
N ALA A 124 -7.70 7.54 -2.30
CA ALA A 124 -9.12 7.88 -2.24
C ALA A 124 -9.95 6.86 -1.44
N ARG A 125 -9.49 5.62 -1.28
CA ARG A 125 -10.13 4.57 -0.48
C ARG A 125 -9.67 4.53 0.98
N LEU A 126 -8.60 5.23 1.34
CA LEU A 126 -8.10 5.21 2.71
C LEU A 126 -9.05 5.95 3.66
N PRO A 127 -9.31 5.41 4.86
CA PRO A 127 -10.27 6.01 5.78
C PRO A 127 -9.79 7.30 6.46
N PHE A 128 -8.50 7.59 6.37
CA PHE A 128 -7.88 8.80 6.90
C PHE A 128 -6.64 9.15 6.11
N GLU A 129 -6.31 10.45 6.07
CA GLU A 129 -5.03 10.92 5.57
C GLU A 129 -3.92 10.38 6.47
N LEU A 130 -3.00 9.62 5.88
CA LEU A 130 -1.85 9.08 6.58
C LEU A 130 -0.75 10.14 6.67
N PRO A 131 -0.24 10.45 7.87
CA PRO A 131 0.96 11.28 7.97
C PRO A 131 2.14 10.52 7.36
N VAL A 132 2.97 11.20 6.56
CA VAL A 132 4.19 10.63 5.96
C VAL A 132 5.06 9.98 7.05
N ILE A 133 5.30 8.67 6.91
CA ILE A 133 5.83 7.81 7.99
C ILE A 133 7.36 7.70 7.97
N ARG A 134 8.01 7.93 6.81
CA ARG A 134 9.45 7.76 6.61
C ARG A 134 10.22 9.02 6.19
N GLN A 135 9.86 10.19 6.71
CA GLN A 135 10.84 11.29 6.74
C GLN A 135 11.93 11.04 7.80
N ALA A 136 13.19 11.34 7.46
CA ALA A 136 14.28 11.42 8.44
C ALA A 136 13.84 12.29 9.64
N GLY A 137 13.84 11.71 10.84
CA GLY A 137 13.40 12.38 12.09
C GLY A 137 11.94 12.15 12.53
N ARG A 138 11.08 11.47 11.75
CA ARG A 138 9.65 11.26 12.11
C ARG A 138 9.29 9.92 12.77
N HIS A 139 10.27 9.07 13.07
CA HIS A 139 10.05 7.71 13.62
C HIS A 139 9.21 7.70 14.91
N ALA A 140 9.32 8.74 15.74
CA ALA A 140 8.56 8.84 16.99
C ALA A 140 7.04 9.09 16.77
N ALA A 141 6.66 9.76 15.68
CA ALA A 141 5.24 10.03 15.38
C ALA A 141 4.52 8.74 14.96
N THR A 142 5.19 7.93 14.14
CA THR A 142 4.73 6.61 13.69
C THR A 142 4.47 5.69 14.87
N VAL A 143 5.45 5.50 15.76
CA VAL A 143 5.30 4.67 16.97
C VAL A 143 4.14 5.16 17.84
N ARG A 144 3.94 6.49 17.91
CA ARG A 144 2.85 7.09 18.68
C ARG A 144 1.47 6.79 18.09
N VAL A 145 1.31 6.88 16.77
CA VAL A 145 0.07 6.53 16.06
C VAL A 145 -0.23 5.05 16.18
N THR A 146 0.76 4.18 15.95
CA THR A 146 0.65 2.73 16.14
C THR A 146 0.18 2.39 17.56
N ALA A 147 0.77 3.03 18.58
CA ALA A 147 0.36 2.84 19.97
C ALA A 147 -1.06 3.37 20.26
N GLN A 148 -1.48 4.46 19.63
CA GLN A 148 -2.86 4.99 19.75
C GLN A 148 -3.89 4.04 19.15
N ILE A 149 -3.63 3.50 17.96
CA ILE A 149 -4.52 2.53 17.30
C ILE A 149 -4.57 1.23 18.11
N GLY A 150 -3.42 0.75 18.63
CA GLY A 150 -3.37 -0.40 19.53
C GLY A 150 -4.24 -0.22 20.78
N ARG A 151 -4.20 0.96 21.42
CA ARG A 151 -5.08 1.29 22.55
C ARG A 151 -6.56 1.33 22.15
N PHE A 152 -6.88 1.93 21.02
CA PHE A 152 -8.26 2.01 20.51
C PHE A 152 -8.89 0.62 20.28
N ARG A 153 -8.11 -0.32 19.73
CA ARG A 153 -8.53 -1.70 19.49
C ARG A 153 -8.71 -2.50 20.77
N SER A 154 -7.73 -2.42 21.67
CA SER A 154 -7.80 -3.07 22.98
C SER A 154 -9.04 -2.64 23.77
N ALA A 155 -9.36 -1.34 23.76
CA ALA A 155 -10.56 -0.80 24.39
C ALA A 155 -11.89 -1.33 23.80
N ARG A 156 -11.86 -1.98 22.63
CA ARG A 156 -13.01 -2.58 21.94
C ARG A 156 -12.98 -4.11 21.92
N GLY A 157 -12.09 -4.74 22.69
CA GLY A 157 -11.92 -6.19 22.71
C GLY A 157 -11.33 -6.76 21.41
N LEU A 158 -10.77 -5.91 20.55
CA LEU A 158 -10.11 -6.33 19.32
C LEU A 158 -8.66 -6.72 19.65
N GLY A 159 -8.18 -7.81 19.05
CA GLY A 159 -6.81 -8.28 19.23
C GLY A 159 -5.76 -7.25 18.80
N ALA A 160 -4.49 -7.49 19.16
CA ALA A 160 -3.40 -6.67 18.66
C ALA A 160 -3.45 -6.61 17.11
N LEU A 161 -3.08 -5.46 16.56
CA LEU A 161 -2.80 -5.39 15.12
C LEU A 161 -1.60 -6.28 14.85
N ASP A 162 -1.70 -7.11 13.82
CA ASP A 162 -0.55 -7.89 13.33
C ASP A 162 0.37 -6.93 12.59
N TRP A 163 1.19 -6.23 13.36
CA TRP A 163 2.11 -5.20 12.88
C TRP A 163 3.34 -5.80 12.20
N ASP A 164 3.59 -7.10 12.41
CA ASP A 164 4.78 -7.80 11.94
C ASP A 164 4.49 -9.27 11.61
N ARG A 165 4.41 -9.55 10.31
CA ARG A 165 4.93 -10.77 9.70
C ARG A 165 5.64 -10.39 8.40
N SER A 166 6.93 -10.10 8.52
CA SER A 166 7.95 -10.25 7.46
C SER A 166 7.41 -10.83 6.15
N GLY A 167 7.03 -9.96 5.22
CA GLY A 167 6.56 -10.31 3.88
C GLY A 167 7.29 -9.55 2.75
N LEU A 168 8.41 -8.90 3.10
CA LEU A 168 9.47 -8.44 2.21
C LEU A 168 10.81 -8.75 2.89
#